data_AF-A0A372QIV8-F1
#
_entry.id   AF-A0A372QIV8-F1
#
_cell.length_a   1.000
_cell.length_b   1.000
_cell.length_c   1.000
_cell.angle_alpha   90.00
_cell.angle_beta   90.00
_cell.angle_gamma   90.00
#
_symmetry.space_group_name_H-M   'P 1'
#
loop_
_entity.id
_entity.type
_entity.pdbx_description
1 polymer ?
#
loop_
_entity_poly.entity_id
_entity_poly.type
_entity_poly.pdbx_seq_one_letter_code
_entity_poly.pdbx_strand_id
1 'polypeptide(L)'
;IAGDDERLRDEAIYFAHRSAEPTKYKGPSYNAGKFEKSPFQTPTNTTLEIYEEMPHVFQTVMEHVCSTKSYERIAEFIDKATNIHNEPLPPSSYNYINVKGEFEPLKERHEKVFNWEKIGIVPS
;
A
#
# COMPACT_ATOMS: atom_id res chain seq x y z
N ILE A 1 -5.49 1.85 -24.92
CA ILE A 1 -5.51 1.82 -23.45
C ILE A 1 -6.12 0.47 -23.10
N ALA A 2 -5.39 -0.41 -22.41
CA ALA A 2 -5.70 -1.84 -22.29
C ALA A 2 -6.61 -2.17 -21.07
N GLY A 3 -6.80 -1.19 -20.19
CA GLY A 3 -7.75 -1.19 -19.09
C GLY A 3 -9.09 -0.55 -19.44
N ASP A 4 -9.42 -0.40 -20.74
CA ASP A 4 -10.68 0.22 -21.19
C ASP A 4 -10.93 1.61 -20.58
N ASP A 5 -9.91 2.47 -20.61
CA ASP A 5 -9.90 3.83 -20.04
C ASP A 5 -9.93 3.89 -18.49
N GLU A 6 -9.89 2.75 -17.80
CA GLU A 6 -9.71 2.68 -16.35
C GLU A 6 -8.22 2.84 -15.99
N ARG A 7 -7.88 4.05 -15.54
CA ARG A 7 -6.48 4.47 -15.32
C ARG A 7 -5.68 3.56 -14.39
N LEU A 8 -6.28 3.01 -13.32
CA LEU A 8 -5.56 2.14 -12.39
C LEU A 8 -5.19 0.81 -13.06
N ARG A 9 -6.10 0.24 -13.83
CA ARG A 9 -5.90 -0.99 -14.59
C ARG A 9 -4.89 -0.80 -15.71
N ASP A 10 -4.93 0.34 -16.40
CA ASP A 10 -3.91 0.69 -17.38
C ASP A 10 -2.53 0.84 -16.75
N GLU A 11 -2.44 1.47 -15.58
CA GLU A 11 -1.19 1.59 -14.84
C GLU A 11 -0.67 0.21 -14.43
N ALA A 12 -1.53 -0.66 -13.90
CA ALA A 12 -1.16 -2.02 -13.50
C ALA A 12 -0.68 -2.86 -14.69
N ILE A 13 -1.37 -2.81 -15.83
CA ILE A 13 -0.98 -3.51 -17.06
C ILE A 13 0.36 -2.97 -17.57
N TYR A 14 0.54 -1.65 -17.59
CA TYR A 14 1.78 -1.03 -18.00
C TYR A 14 2.96 -1.36 -17.07
N PHE A 15 2.71 -1.39 -15.75
CA PHE A 15 3.70 -1.79 -14.76
C PHE A 15 4.11 -3.26 -14.90
N ALA A 16 3.14 -4.16 -15.13
CA ALA A 16 3.39 -5.58 -15.39
C ALA A 16 4.20 -5.79 -16.68
N HIS A 17 3.84 -5.09 -17.76
CA HIS A 17 4.57 -5.13 -19.04
C HIS A 17 6.03 -4.70 -18.86
N ARG A 18 6.29 -3.60 -18.16
CA ARG A 18 7.67 -3.14 -17.88
C ARG A 18 8.44 -4.15 -17.03
N SER A 19 7.80 -4.72 -16.02
CA SER A 19 8.41 -5.73 -15.15
C SER A 19 8.77 -7.03 -15.88
N ALA A 20 8.06 -7.37 -16.96
CA ALA A 20 8.33 -8.55 -17.79
C ALA A 20 9.55 -8.39 -18.72
N GLU A 21 10.00 -7.17 -18.99
CA GLU A 21 11.16 -6.87 -19.85
C GLU A 21 12.25 -6.09 -19.07
N PRO A 22 12.83 -6.66 -18.00
CA PRO A 22 13.75 -5.95 -17.10
C PRO A 22 15.05 -5.48 -17.76
N THR A 23 15.46 -6.11 -18.87
CA THR A 23 16.63 -5.71 -19.66
C THR A 23 16.39 -4.43 -20.48
N LYS A 24 15.14 -4.16 -20.86
CA LYS A 24 14.72 -3.02 -21.67
C LYS A 24 14.17 -1.89 -20.80
N TYR A 25 13.32 -2.23 -19.84
CA TYR A 25 12.84 -1.31 -18.83
C TYR A 25 13.58 -1.65 -17.55
N LYS A 26 14.68 -0.94 -17.30
CA LYS A 26 15.26 -0.92 -15.96
C LYS A 26 14.15 -0.41 -15.05
N GLY A 27 13.55 -1.30 -14.27
CA GLY A 27 12.64 -0.92 -13.20
C GLY A 27 13.32 0.17 -12.37
N PRO A 28 12.56 1.05 -11.71
CA PRO A 28 13.17 1.99 -10.80
C PRO A 28 14.13 1.19 -9.93
N SER A 29 15.43 1.49 -9.96
CA SER A 29 16.23 1.22 -8.79
C SER A 29 15.58 2.17 -7.78
N TYR A 30 14.54 1.68 -7.09
CA TYR A 30 14.03 2.38 -5.93
C TYR A 30 15.30 2.75 -5.17
N ASN A 31 15.38 4.01 -4.75
CA ASN A 31 16.52 4.53 -4.02
C ASN A 31 16.64 3.85 -2.64
N ALA A 32 16.44 2.53 -2.54
CA ALA A 32 16.87 1.66 -1.48
C ALA A 32 18.35 1.95 -1.22
N GLY A 33 18.63 2.54 -0.06
CA GLY A 33 19.96 3.00 0.32
C GLY A 33 20.41 4.34 -0.30
N LYS A 34 19.54 5.10 -0.99
CA LYS A 34 19.83 6.44 -1.55
C LYS A 34 18.86 7.51 -1.07
N PHE A 35 18.18 7.29 0.07
CA PHE A 35 17.26 8.25 0.66
C PHE A 35 17.93 9.62 0.89
N GLU A 36 19.22 9.63 1.27
CA GLU A 36 20.03 10.84 1.45
C GLU A 36 20.10 11.77 0.22
N LYS A 37 19.88 11.23 -0.99
CA LYS A 37 19.89 11.99 -2.25
C LYS A 37 18.47 12.21 -2.81
N SER A 38 17.44 11.76 -2.10
CA SER A 38 16.05 11.94 -2.49
C SER A 38 15.65 13.42 -2.40
N PRO A 39 14.88 13.97 -3.35
CA PRO A 39 14.24 15.27 -3.15
C PRO A 39 13.15 15.21 -2.06
N PHE A 40 12.70 14.01 -1.69
CA PHE A 40 11.72 13.76 -0.63
C PHE A 40 12.45 13.35 0.66
N GLN A 41 13.00 14.33 1.37
CA GLN A 41 13.73 14.11 2.63
C GLN A 41 12.80 14.02 3.86
N THR A 42 11.59 14.58 3.75
CA THR A 42 10.58 14.52 4.81
C THR A 42 9.68 13.31 4.56
N PRO A 43 9.66 12.31 5.46
CA PRO A 43 8.72 11.21 5.37
C PRO A 43 7.29 11.72 5.35
N THR A 44 6.48 11.19 4.45
CA THR A 44 5.03 11.46 4.45
C THR A 44 4.38 10.65 5.57
N ASN A 45 3.49 11.27 6.34
CA ASN A 45 2.68 10.55 7.31
C ASN A 45 1.90 9.45 6.58
N THR A 46 2.09 8.20 6.99
CA THR A 46 1.59 7.03 6.28
C THR A 46 0.76 6.16 7.21
N THR A 47 -0.41 5.75 6.76
CA THR A 47 -1.21 4.71 7.41
C THR A 47 -1.08 3.40 6.64
N LEU A 48 -0.63 2.35 7.31
CA LEU A 48 -0.58 0.99 6.79
C LEU A 48 -1.48 0.09 7.65
N GLU A 49 -2.35 -0.67 7.00
CA GLU A 49 -3.23 -1.64 7.64
C GLU A 49 -3.03 -3.02 7.00
N ILE A 50 -2.71 -4.01 7.81
CA ILE A 50 -2.57 -5.41 7.38
C ILE A 50 -3.78 -6.17 7.92
N TYR A 51 -4.61 -6.68 7.02
CA TYR A 51 -5.79 -7.45 7.36
C TYR A 51 -5.46 -8.95 7.39
N GLU A 52 -5.71 -9.61 8.52
CA GLU A 52 -5.43 -11.02 8.74
C GLU A 52 -6.24 -11.90 7.79
N GLU A 53 -5.55 -12.86 7.15
CA GLU A 53 -6.14 -13.89 6.29
C GLU A 53 -6.98 -13.36 5.11
N MET A 54 -6.84 -12.08 4.78
CA MET A 54 -7.57 -11.48 3.68
C MET A 54 -6.84 -11.71 2.34
N PRO A 55 -7.54 -12.17 1.29
CA PRO A 55 -6.97 -12.34 -0.03
C PRO A 55 -6.70 -10.99 -0.72
N HIS A 56 -5.99 -11.03 -1.85
CA HIS A 56 -5.81 -9.85 -2.68
C HIS A 56 -7.17 -9.28 -3.14
N VAL A 57 -7.37 -7.98 -2.96
CA VAL A 57 -8.62 -7.26 -3.29
C VAL A 57 -9.85 -7.77 -2.52
N PHE A 58 -9.67 -8.32 -1.31
CA PHE A 58 -10.74 -8.84 -0.45
C PHE A 58 -11.97 -7.93 -0.34
N GLN A 59 -11.78 -6.62 -0.41
CA GLN A 59 -12.85 -5.62 -0.36
C GLN A 59 -13.95 -5.86 -1.41
N THR A 60 -13.58 -6.35 -2.59
CA THR A 60 -14.51 -6.54 -3.72
C THR A 60 -14.94 -7.98 -3.93
N VAL A 61 -14.19 -8.94 -3.39
CA VAL A 61 -14.37 -10.37 -3.69
C VAL A 61 -15.08 -11.14 -2.57
N MET A 62 -15.23 -10.55 -1.38
CA MET A 62 -15.90 -11.20 -0.26
C MET A 62 -16.67 -10.24 0.64
N GLU A 63 -17.84 -10.70 1.09
CA GLU A 63 -18.55 -10.12 2.22
C GLU A 63 -17.91 -10.66 3.51
N HIS A 64 -17.15 -9.80 4.18
CA HIS A 64 -16.44 -10.12 5.42
C HIS A 64 -16.38 -8.88 6.31
N VAL A 65 -16.23 -9.07 7.63
CA VAL A 65 -16.11 -7.94 8.58
C VAL A 65 -14.92 -7.03 8.23
N CYS A 66 -13.81 -7.62 7.79
CA CYS A 66 -12.66 -6.88 7.28
C CYS A 66 -13.01 -6.02 6.06
N SER A 67 -13.83 -6.50 5.12
CA SER A 67 -14.23 -5.74 3.94
C SER A 67 -15.02 -4.49 4.35
N THR A 68 -15.98 -4.65 5.26
CA THR A 68 -16.76 -3.53 5.83
C THR A 68 -15.83 -2.54 6.54
N LYS A 69 -14.94 -3.04 7.40
CA LYS A 69 -13.96 -2.21 8.10
C LYS A 69 -13.07 -1.44 7.13
N SER A 70 -12.59 -2.10 6.08
CA SER A 70 -11.75 -1.46 5.05
C SER A 70 -12.49 -0.32 4.34
N TYR A 71 -13.79 -0.49 4.04
CA TYR A 71 -14.59 0.60 3.46
C TYR A 71 -14.78 1.78 4.41
N GLU A 72 -15.06 1.53 5.70
CA GLU A 72 -15.13 2.59 6.72
C GLU A 72 -13.82 3.38 6.77
N ARG A 73 -12.68 2.68 6.80
CA ARG A 73 -11.34 3.30 6.87
C ARG A 73 -11.00 4.09 5.63
N ILE A 74 -11.38 3.60 4.45
CA ILE A 74 -11.23 4.33 3.17
C ILE A 74 -12.09 5.59 3.19
N ALA A 75 -13.35 5.51 3.63
CA ALA A 75 -14.24 6.67 3.70
C ALA A 75 -13.70 7.74 4.67
N GLU A 76 -13.25 7.33 5.86
CA GLU A 76 -12.62 8.23 6.84
C GLU A 76 -11.35 8.89 6.29
N PHE A 77 -10.54 8.14 5.53
CA PHE A 77 -9.35 8.70 4.88
C PHE A 77 -9.72 9.71 3.79
N ILE A 78 -10.68 9.38 2.91
CA ILE A 78 -11.11 10.27 1.83
C ILE A 78 -11.69 11.56 2.41
N ASP A 79 -12.57 11.45 3.41
CA ASP A 79 -13.13 12.62 4.08
C ASP A 79 -11.99 13.50 4.61
N LYS A 80 -11.08 12.96 5.43
CA LYS A 80 -9.94 13.73 5.96
C LYS A 80 -9.03 14.32 4.88
N ALA A 81 -8.76 13.60 3.79
CA ALA A 81 -7.86 14.06 2.74
C ALA A 81 -8.49 15.13 1.84
N THR A 82 -9.83 15.18 1.78
CA THR A 82 -10.56 16.09 0.88
C THR A 82 -11.26 17.22 1.61
N ASN A 83 -11.53 17.08 2.91
CA ASN A 83 -12.12 18.13 3.73
C ASN A 83 -11.05 19.18 4.04
N ILE A 84 -11.30 20.43 3.65
CA ILE A 84 -10.34 21.56 3.63
C ILE A 84 -10.14 22.16 5.05
N HIS A 85 -10.59 21.48 6.09
CA HIS A 85 -10.22 21.88 7.44
C HIS A 85 -8.71 21.71 7.55
N ASN A 86 -7.97 22.80 7.77
CA ASN A 86 -6.51 22.85 7.92
C ASN A 86 -6.03 22.10 9.18
N GLU A 87 -6.65 20.97 9.49
CA GLU A 87 -6.23 20.07 10.54
C GLU A 87 -4.94 19.38 10.08
N PRO A 88 -3.93 19.30 10.96
CA PRO A 88 -2.72 18.57 10.64
C PRO A 88 -3.06 17.10 10.36
N LEU A 89 -2.48 16.56 9.30
CA LEU A 89 -2.60 15.13 8.97
C LEU A 89 -2.18 14.30 10.19
N PRO A 90 -2.89 13.20 10.49
CA PRO A 90 -2.54 12.34 11.61
C PRO A 90 -1.11 11.81 11.45
N PRO A 91 -0.42 11.49 12.56
CA PRO A 91 0.89 10.85 12.49
C PRO A 91 0.79 9.49 11.79
N SER A 92 1.93 8.99 11.31
CA SER A 92 1.99 7.65 10.73
C SER A 92 1.44 6.60 11.70
N SER A 93 0.70 5.64 11.16
CA SER A 93 0.09 4.56 11.93
C SER A 93 0.24 3.23 11.22
N TYR A 94 0.50 2.17 12.00
CA TYR A 94 0.76 0.84 11.48
C TYR A 94 -0.07 -0.14 12.29
N ASN A 95 -1.10 -0.70 11.66
CA ASN A 95 -2.10 -1.49 12.35
C ASN A 95 -2.19 -2.89 11.75
N TYR A 96 -2.35 -3.88 12.61
CA TYR A 96 -2.86 -5.20 12.24
C TYR A 96 -4.36 -5.22 12.52
N ILE A 97 -5.14 -5.79 11.62
CA ILE A 97 -6.58 -5.97 11.80
C ILE A 97 -6.86 -7.46 11.74
N ASN A 98 -7.30 -8.03 12.86
CA ASN A 98 -7.54 -9.46 12.96
C ASN A 98 -8.80 -9.88 12.16
N VAL A 99 -9.06 -11.18 12.06
CA VAL A 99 -10.23 -11.70 11.31
C VAL A 99 -11.59 -11.21 11.83
N LYS A 100 -11.65 -10.62 13.04
CA LYS A 100 -12.87 -10.03 13.61
C LYS A 100 -13.01 -8.53 13.29
N GLY A 101 -12.05 -7.93 12.60
CA GLY A 101 -12.03 -6.49 12.30
C GLY A 101 -11.51 -5.62 13.45
N GLU A 102 -10.86 -6.22 14.46
CA GLU A 102 -10.34 -5.51 15.63
C GLU A 102 -8.88 -5.09 15.41
N PHE A 103 -8.50 -3.94 15.99
CA PHE A 103 -7.14 -3.41 15.92
C PHE A 103 -6.20 -4.15 16.87
N GLU A 104 -5.06 -4.55 16.33
CA GLU A 104 -3.94 -5.14 17.05
C GLU A 104 -2.62 -4.48 16.62
N PRO A 105 -1.59 -4.50 17.48
CA PRO A 105 -0.26 -4.09 17.07
C PRO A 105 0.29 -5.02 15.97
N LEU A 106 1.24 -4.52 15.18
CA LEU A 106 1.96 -5.37 14.25
C LEU A 106 2.68 -6.50 15.00
N LYS A 107 2.64 -7.71 14.41
CA LYS A 107 3.45 -8.86 14.84
C LYS A 107 4.86 -8.68 14.26
N GLU A 108 5.89 -9.18 14.95
CA GLU A 108 7.30 -9.08 14.53
C GLU A 108 7.53 -9.46 13.05
N ARG A 109 6.82 -10.49 12.56
CA ARG A 109 6.91 -10.93 11.15
C ARG A 109 6.47 -9.85 10.15
N HIS A 110 5.53 -8.98 10.52
CA HIS A 110 5.05 -7.89 9.67
C HIS A 110 6.07 -6.76 9.61
N GLU A 111 6.76 -6.47 10.71
CA GLU A 111 7.77 -5.41 10.79
C GLU A 111 8.94 -5.66 9.85
N LYS A 112 9.23 -6.92 9.51
CA LYS A 112 10.24 -7.29 8.51
C LYS A 112 10.01 -6.62 7.15
N VAL A 113 8.77 -6.20 6.82
CA VAL A 113 8.48 -5.44 5.60
C VAL A 113 9.20 -4.09 5.57
N PHE A 114 9.47 -3.49 6.74
CA PHE A 114 10.13 -2.20 6.87
C PHE A 114 11.65 -2.28 6.71
N ASN A 115 12.24 -3.47 6.74
CA ASN A 115 13.68 -3.61 6.52
C ASN A 115 14.06 -3.52 5.03
N TRP A 116 13.08 -3.63 4.12
CA TRP A 116 13.26 -3.45 2.66
C TRP A 116 14.31 -4.41 2.03
N GLU A 117 14.82 -5.39 2.77
CA GLU A 117 15.90 -6.31 2.37
C GLU A 117 15.52 -7.24 1.21
N LYS A 118 14.21 -7.49 1.01
CA LYS A 118 13.70 -8.46 0.02
C LYS A 118 12.87 -7.82 -1.10
N ILE A 119 12.92 -6.50 -1.25
CA ILE A 119 12.11 -5.81 -2.26
C ILE A 119 12.57 -6.21 -3.66
N GLY A 120 11.63 -6.67 -4.47
CA GLY A 120 11.90 -7.12 -5.85
C GLY A 120 12.62 -8.46 -5.95
N ILE A 121 12.86 -9.17 -4.84
CA ILE A 121 13.39 -10.53 -4.85
C ILE A 121 12.22 -11.48 -5.07
N VAL A 122 12.13 -12.05 -6.27
CA VAL A 122 11.18 -13.13 -6.57
C VAL A 122 11.64 -14.37 -5.81
N PRO A 123 10.78 -15.03 -5.02
CA PRO A 123 11.12 -16.30 -4.37
C PRO A 123 11.56 -17.32 -5.44
N SER A 124 12.70 -17.96 -5.22
CA SER A 124 13.20 -19.09 -6.02
C SER A 124 12.40 -20.36 -5.80
#